data_AF-A0A3B8MR48-F1
#
_entry.id   AF-A0A3B8MR48-F1
#
_cell.length_a   1.000
_cell.length_b   1.000
_cell.length_c   1.000
_cell.angle_alpha   90.00
_cell.angle_beta   90.00
_cell.angle_gamma   90.00
#
_symmetry.space_group_name_H-M   'P 1'
#
loop_
_entity.id
_entity.type
_entity.pdbx_description
1 polymer ?
#
loop_
_entity_poly.entity_id
_entity_poly.type
_entity_poly.pdbx_seq_one_letter_code
_entity_poly.pdbx_strand_id
1 'polypeptide(L)'
;MVTSNSLMMVGYGVNDAPVLAVSDVGMAMDAKGSTAASESADIVIMVDNLGVVPRALEIGQTTIGIALQSIWLGTIISVGLMALSVLGFLPAILGALLQEVVDLVAILGALRALGEKRTRGVRASELVSAEN
;
A
#
# COMPACT_ATOMS: atom_id res chain seq x y z
N MET A 1 -16.29 -1.67 2.85
CA MET A 1 -16.59 -2.19 4.20
C MET A 1 -15.28 -2.19 4.96
N VAL A 2 -14.98 -1.12 5.70
CA VAL A 2 -13.81 -1.02 6.58
C VAL A 2 -14.34 -1.26 7.99
N THR A 3 -13.94 -2.37 8.60
CA THR A 3 -14.44 -2.78 9.92
C THR A 3 -14.00 -1.77 10.97
N SER A 4 -14.93 -1.33 11.80
CA SER A 4 -14.83 -0.13 12.65
C SER A 4 -14.04 -0.34 13.95
N ASN A 5 -12.95 -1.11 13.94
CA ASN A 5 -12.00 -1.23 15.07
C ASN A 5 -10.71 -1.97 14.67
N SER A 6 -10.01 -1.56 13.61
CA SER A 6 -8.63 -2.04 13.39
C SER A 6 -7.67 -1.30 14.34
N LEU A 7 -6.97 -2.05 15.19
CA LEU A 7 -6.03 -1.54 16.17
C LEU A 7 -4.59 -1.86 15.76
N MET A 8 -3.77 -0.81 15.68
CA MET A 8 -2.33 -0.94 15.54
C MET A 8 -1.67 -0.80 16.92
N MET A 9 -0.77 -1.71 17.25
CA MET A 9 0.04 -1.66 18.48
C MET A 9 1.50 -1.34 18.14
N VAL A 10 2.14 -0.49 18.93
CA VAL A 10 3.56 -0.14 18.78
C VAL A 10 4.30 -0.53 20.06
N GLY A 11 5.40 -1.27 19.94
CA GLY A 11 6.19 -1.77 21.07
C GLY A 11 7.70 -1.85 20.77
N TYR A 12 8.51 -2.21 21.75
CA TYR A 12 9.98 -2.27 21.62
C TYR A 12 10.59 -3.53 22.27
N GLY A 13 9.89 -4.17 23.21
CA GLY A 13 10.48 -5.20 24.07
C GLY A 13 9.79 -6.56 24.07
N VAL A 14 10.45 -7.54 24.70
CA VAL A 14 9.94 -8.92 24.84
C VAL A 14 8.56 -9.01 25.52
N ASN A 15 8.23 -8.04 26.38
CA ASN A 15 6.95 -7.96 27.06
C ASN A 15 5.82 -7.45 26.14
N ASP A 16 6.18 -6.74 25.07
CA ASP A 16 5.23 -6.23 24.08
C ASP A 16 4.94 -7.27 22.99
N ALA A 17 5.81 -8.28 22.83
CA ALA A 17 5.68 -9.31 21.82
C ALA A 17 4.30 -10.02 21.81
N PRO A 18 3.72 -10.42 22.96
CA PRO A 18 2.40 -11.05 22.97
C PRO A 18 1.29 -10.13 22.50
N VAL A 19 1.37 -8.82 22.81
CA VAL A 19 0.32 -7.86 22.42
C VAL A 19 0.47 -7.43 20.96
N LEU A 20 1.70 -7.37 20.43
CA LEU A 20 1.98 -7.16 19.01
C LEU A 20 1.43 -8.31 18.16
N ALA A 21 1.63 -9.55 18.61
CA ALA A 21 1.18 -10.75 17.89
C ALA A 21 -0.35 -10.92 17.79
N VAL A 22 -1.12 -10.31 18.70
CA VAL A 22 -2.60 -10.38 18.71
C VAL A 22 -3.27 -9.11 18.18
N SER A 23 -2.49 -8.07 17.89
CA SER A 23 -3.01 -6.84 17.28
C SER A 23 -3.30 -7.04 15.80
N ASP A 24 -4.15 -6.20 15.21
CA ASP A 24 -4.42 -6.27 13.77
C ASP A 24 -3.19 -5.88 12.94
N VAL A 25 -2.38 -4.98 13.48
CA VAL A 25 -1.06 -4.63 12.94
C VAL A 25 -0.08 -4.35 14.07
N GLY A 26 0.91 -5.22 14.24
CA GLY A 26 2.00 -5.05 15.20
C GLY A 26 3.16 -4.27 14.60
N MET A 27 3.63 -3.24 15.29
CA MET A 27 4.80 -2.45 14.90
C MET A 27 5.86 -2.46 16.01
N ALA A 28 7.03 -3.02 15.71
CA ALA A 28 8.17 -2.98 16.61
C ALA A 28 9.09 -1.80 16.26
N MET A 29 9.55 -1.09 17.27
CA MET A 29 10.67 -0.17 17.17
C MET A 29 11.92 -0.91 17.59
N ASP A 30 12.92 -0.99 16.71
CA ASP A 30 14.13 -1.73 16.99
C ASP A 30 15.34 -1.06 16.32
N ALA A 31 16.04 -0.25 17.12
CA ALA A 31 17.28 0.40 16.71
C ALA A 31 18.53 -0.42 17.05
N LYS A 32 18.40 -1.55 17.78
CA LYS A 32 19.53 -2.28 18.37
C LYS A 32 19.62 -3.76 17.96
N GLY A 33 18.60 -4.30 17.29
CA GLY A 33 18.58 -5.62 16.68
C GLY A 33 17.66 -6.64 17.37
N SER A 34 17.03 -7.48 16.54
CA SER A 34 16.24 -8.71 16.78
C SER A 34 15.74 -8.93 18.22
N THR A 35 14.84 -8.07 18.67
CA THR A 35 14.07 -8.32 19.90
C THR A 35 12.92 -9.29 19.62
N ALA A 36 12.38 -9.95 20.65
CA ALA A 36 11.18 -10.77 20.49
C ALA A 36 9.95 -9.96 20.00
N ALA A 37 9.94 -8.63 20.22
CA ALA A 37 8.95 -7.74 19.62
C ALA A 37 9.10 -7.67 18.09
N SER A 38 10.33 -7.55 17.58
CA SER A 38 10.63 -7.50 16.15
C SER A 38 10.25 -8.79 15.41
N GLU A 39 10.39 -9.95 16.08
CA GLU A 39 9.95 -11.24 15.52
C GLU A 39 8.43 -11.42 15.50
N SER A 40 7.72 -10.73 16.40
CA SER A 40 6.28 -10.86 16.57
C SER A 40 5.48 -9.75 15.85
N ALA A 41 6.16 -8.74 15.33
CA ALA A 41 5.55 -7.59 14.66
C ALA A 41 5.48 -7.77 13.14
N ASP A 42 4.46 -7.19 12.50
CA ASP A 42 4.32 -7.12 11.05
C ASP A 42 5.27 -6.09 10.42
N ILE A 43 5.61 -5.04 11.18
CA ILE A 43 6.43 -3.92 10.73
C ILE A 43 7.54 -3.67 11.75
N VAL A 44 8.79 -3.60 11.29
CA VAL A 44 9.94 -3.24 12.14
C VAL A 44 10.51 -1.89 11.69
N ILE A 45 10.52 -0.93 12.61
CA ILE A 45 11.13 0.38 12.44
C ILE A 45 12.58 0.31 12.91
N MET A 46 13.51 0.43 11.95
CA MET A 46 14.96 0.40 12.17
C MET A 46 15.55 1.68 12.80
N VAL A 47 14.73 2.72 12.96
CA VAL A 47 15.12 4.03 13.49
C VAL A 47 14.40 4.30 14.81
N ASP A 48 15.11 4.84 15.79
CA ASP A 48 14.52 5.16 17.09
C ASP A 48 13.75 6.50 17.03
N ASN A 49 12.69 6.55 16.20
CA ASN A 49 11.90 7.75 16.00
C ASN A 49 10.41 7.41 15.77
N LEU A 50 9.57 7.69 16.78
CA LEU A 50 8.11 7.52 16.71
C LEU A 50 7.44 8.38 15.63
N GLY A 51 8.08 9.48 15.19
CA GLY A 51 7.58 10.33 14.11
C GLY A 51 7.49 9.66 12.74
N VAL A 52 8.04 8.44 12.58
CA VAL A 52 7.87 7.64 11.35
C VAL A 52 6.55 6.88 11.30
N VAL A 53 5.88 6.68 12.44
CA VAL A 53 4.60 5.95 12.50
C VAL A 53 3.51 6.65 11.68
N PRO A 54 3.25 7.97 11.84
CA PRO A 54 2.27 8.67 11.01
C PRO A 54 2.62 8.64 9.52
N ARG A 55 3.92 8.70 9.21
CA ARG A 55 4.41 8.64 7.82
C ARG A 55 4.17 7.27 7.19
N ALA A 56 4.36 6.19 7.94
CA ALA A 56 4.06 4.84 7.49
C ALA A 56 2.56 4.67 7.20
N LEU A 57 1.70 5.19 8.08
CA LEU A 57 0.24 5.20 7.88
C LEU A 57 -0.16 6.00 6.63
N GLU A 58 0.39 7.20 6.43
CA GLU A 58 0.13 8.02 5.25
C GLU A 58 0.51 7.30 3.95
N ILE A 59 1.66 6.62 3.93
CA ILE A 59 2.10 5.80 2.80
C ILE A 59 1.10 4.66 2.55
N GLY A 60 0.68 3.95 3.60
CA GLY A 60 -0.27 2.85 3.48
C GLY A 60 -1.62 3.31 2.91
N GLN A 61 -2.17 4.41 3.46
CA GLN A 61 -3.43 5.00 2.99
C GLN A 61 -3.36 5.43 1.52
N THR A 62 -2.28 6.10 1.14
CA THR A 62 -2.07 6.54 -0.25
C THR A 62 -1.95 5.33 -1.19
N THR A 63 -1.20 4.31 -0.77
CA THR A 63 -1.01 3.06 -1.54
C THR A 63 -2.34 2.35 -1.78
N ILE A 64 -3.17 2.20 -0.74
CA ILE A 64 -4.50 1.61 -0.86
C ILE A 64 -5.40 2.46 -1.76
N GLY A 65 -5.34 3.79 -1.67
CA GLY A 65 -6.09 4.69 -2.54
C GLY A 65 -5.76 4.45 -4.03
N ILE A 66 -4.48 4.36 -4.38
CA ILE A 66 -4.03 4.11 -5.76
C ILE A 66 -4.39 2.69 -6.22
N ALA A 67 -4.23 1.70 -5.35
CA ALA A 67 -4.60 0.32 -5.65
C ALA A 67 -6.11 0.21 -5.95
N LEU A 68 -6.96 0.82 -5.11
CA LEU A 68 -8.41 0.82 -5.32
C LEU A 68 -8.81 1.54 -6.62
N GLN A 69 -8.19 2.68 -6.93
CA GLN A 69 -8.43 3.36 -8.21
C GLN A 69 -8.12 2.44 -9.41
N SER A 70 -7.01 1.72 -9.35
CA SER A 70 -6.57 0.81 -10.41
C SER A 70 -7.48 -0.42 -10.52
N ILE A 71 -7.89 -1.00 -9.38
CA ILE A 71 -8.84 -2.12 -9.31
C ILE A 71 -10.19 -1.71 -9.90
N TRP A 72 -10.73 -0.57 -9.50
CA TRP A 72 -12.03 -0.11 -9.99
C TRP A 72 -12.00 0.18 -11.49
N LEU A 73 -10.94 0.85 -11.97
CA LEU A 73 -10.77 1.13 -13.39
C LEU A 73 -10.69 -0.18 -14.20
N GLY A 74 -9.84 -1.13 -13.78
CA GLY A 74 -9.73 -2.43 -14.43
C GLY A 74 -11.07 -3.18 -14.43
N THR A 75 -11.70 -3.28 -13.26
CA THR A 75 -12.98 -4.00 -13.09
C THR A 75 -14.09 -3.43 -13.97
N ILE A 76 -14.25 -2.11 -14.02
CA ILE A 76 -15.29 -1.45 -14.84
C ILE A 76 -15.08 -1.78 -16.33
N ILE A 77 -13.84 -1.68 -16.81
CA ILE A 77 -13.53 -1.95 -18.21
C ILE A 77 -13.74 -3.44 -18.53
N SER A 78 -13.27 -4.34 -17.66
CA SER A 78 -13.43 -5.79 -17.84
C SER A 78 -14.88 -6.22 -17.88
N VAL A 79 -15.72 -5.71 -16.98
CA VAL A 79 -17.16 -5.96 -17.00
C VAL A 79 -17.80 -5.41 -18.29
N GLY A 80 -17.38 -4.24 -18.76
CA GLY A 80 -17.82 -3.68 -20.03
C GLY A 80 -17.46 -4.54 -21.24
N LEU A 81 -16.22 -5.03 -21.31
CA LEU A 81 -15.76 -5.93 -22.39
C LEU A 81 -16.51 -7.27 -22.36
N MET A 82 -16.76 -7.82 -21.16
CA MET A 82 -17.59 -9.02 -21.01
C MET A 82 -19.01 -8.80 -21.53
N ALA A 83 -19.65 -7.68 -21.18
CA ALA A 83 -21.00 -7.36 -21.66
C ALA A 83 -21.06 -7.26 -23.19
N LEU A 84 -20.10 -6.56 -23.81
CA LEU A 84 -19.99 -6.45 -25.27
C LEU A 84 -19.78 -7.81 -25.95
N SER A 85 -18.98 -8.68 -25.33
CA SER A 85 -18.71 -10.04 -25.85
C SER A 85 -19.95 -10.92 -25.81
N VAL A 86 -20.71 -10.90 -24.70
CA VAL A 86 -21.94 -11.69 -24.55
C VAL A 86 -23.03 -11.24 -25.54
N LEU A 87 -23.10 -9.95 -25.85
CA LEU A 87 -24.02 -9.41 -26.86
C LEU A 87 -23.61 -9.75 -28.31
N GLY A 88 -22.47 -10.42 -28.51
CA GLY A 88 -21.98 -10.85 -29.82
C GLY A 88 -21.25 -9.77 -30.62
N PHE A 89 -21.02 -8.58 -30.04
CA PHE A 89 -20.31 -7.49 -30.70
C PHE A 89 -18.79 -7.70 -30.73
N LEU A 90 -18.26 -8.56 -29.87
CA LEU A 90 -16.82 -8.78 -29.72
C LEU A 90 -16.48 -10.28 -29.74
N PRO A 91 -15.70 -10.77 -30.73
CA PRO A 91 -15.22 -12.14 -30.73
C PRO A 91 -14.33 -12.46 -29.52
N ALA A 92 -14.45 -13.67 -28.97
CA ALA A 92 -13.75 -14.07 -27.73
C ALA A 92 -12.23 -13.87 -27.77
N ILE A 93 -11.58 -14.15 -28.91
CA ILE A 93 -10.13 -13.99 -29.08
C ILE A 93 -9.72 -12.51 -28.96
N LEU A 94 -10.46 -11.62 -29.62
CA LEU A 94 -10.22 -10.18 -29.53
C LEU A 94 -10.52 -9.64 -28.13
N GLY A 95 -11.58 -10.14 -27.49
CA GLY A 95 -11.90 -9.82 -26.10
C GLY A 95 -10.78 -10.20 -25.13
N ALA A 96 -10.17 -11.38 -25.31
CA ALA A 96 -9.05 -11.83 -24.50
C ALA A 96 -7.80 -10.94 -24.66
N LEU A 97 -7.44 -10.57 -25.90
CA LEU A 97 -6.32 -9.67 -26.16
C LEU A 97 -6.54 -8.27 -25.56
N LEU A 98 -7.76 -7.74 -25.65
CA LEU A 98 -8.10 -6.46 -25.04
C LEU A 98 -8.05 -6.54 -23.51
N GLN A 99 -8.47 -7.67 -22.93
CA GLN A 99 -8.40 -7.89 -21.48
C GLN A 99 -6.95 -7.87 -20.98
N GLU A 100 -6.00 -8.47 -21.70
CA GLU A 100 -4.57 -8.42 -21.35
C GLU A 100 -4.04 -6.98 -21.30
N VAL A 101 -4.46 -6.13 -22.25
CA VAL A 101 -4.12 -4.69 -22.25
C VAL A 101 -4.71 -3.98 -21.04
N VAL A 102 -5.96 -4.30 -20.66
CA VAL A 102 -6.60 -3.73 -19.46
C VAL A 102 -5.85 -4.10 -18.19
N ASP A 103 -5.44 -5.36 -18.07
CA ASP A 103 -4.66 -5.85 -16.92
C ASP A 103 -3.31 -5.13 -16.84
N LEU A 104 -2.61 -4.93 -17.98
CA LEU A 104 -1.39 -4.15 -18.03
C LEU A 104 -1.59 -2.70 -17.59
N VAL A 105 -2.66 -2.04 -18.06
CA VAL A 105 -2.97 -0.66 -17.67
C VAL A 105 -3.28 -0.57 -16.16
N ALA A 106 -4.02 -1.53 -15.61
CA ALA A 106 -4.32 -1.59 -14.18
C ALA A 106 -3.05 -1.79 -13.34
N ILE A 107 -2.14 -2.67 -13.77
CA ILE A 107 -0.85 -2.89 -13.12
C ILE A 107 0.00 -1.61 -13.17
N LEU A 108 0.12 -0.98 -14.34
CA LEU A 108 0.86 0.28 -14.50
C LEU A 108 0.26 1.41 -13.64
N GLY A 109 -1.06 1.47 -13.53
CA GLY A 109 -1.77 2.37 -12.62
C GLY A 109 -1.38 2.13 -11.16
N ALA A 110 -1.37 0.87 -10.71
CA ALA A 110 -1.04 0.49 -9.34
C ALA A 110 0.43 0.81 -9.01
N LEU A 111 1.35 0.68 -9.97
CA LEU A 111 2.77 1.02 -9.80
C LEU A 111 3.00 2.51 -9.50
N ARG A 112 2.04 3.40 -9.74
CA ARG A 112 2.13 4.82 -9.33
C ARG A 112 2.31 4.96 -7.81
N ALA A 113 1.83 4.00 -7.01
CA ALA A 113 2.03 3.96 -5.56
C ALA A 113 3.53 3.90 -5.17
N LEU A 114 4.40 3.40 -6.05
CA LEU A 114 5.84 3.38 -5.83
C LEU A 114 6.49 4.75 -6.08
N GLY A 115 5.93 5.55 -7.00
CA GLY A 115 6.51 6.81 -7.45
C GLY A 115 6.28 8.00 -6.51
N GLU A 116 5.19 8.00 -5.75
CA GLU A 116 4.79 9.14 -4.91
C GLU A 116 5.77 9.42 -3.75
N LYS A 117 6.56 8.41 -3.36
CA LYS A 117 7.66 8.54 -2.40
C LYS A 117 8.78 9.45 -2.90
N ARG A 118 9.02 9.52 -4.22
CA ARG A 118 10.14 10.30 -4.79
C ARG A 118 9.86 11.80 -4.78
N THR A 119 8.62 12.20 -5.02
CA THR A 119 8.24 13.61 -5.20
C THR A 119 8.10 14.40 -3.89
N ARG A 120 7.83 13.76 -2.74
CA ARG A 120 7.82 14.45 -1.44
C ARG A 120 9.23 14.61 -0.84
N GLY A 121 10.11 13.62 -1.00
CA GLY A 121 11.50 13.71 -0.53
C GLY A 121 12.30 14.80 -1.24
N VAL A 122 12.15 14.91 -2.57
CA VAL A 122 12.84 15.91 -3.39
C VAL A 122 12.35 17.34 -3.10
N ARG A 123 11.03 17.55 -2.94
CA ARG A 123 10.47 18.86 -2.61
C ARG A 123 10.87 19.35 -1.22
N ALA A 124 10.98 18.46 -0.23
CA ALA A 124 11.43 18.84 1.10
C ALA A 124 12.91 19.28 1.11
N SER A 125 13.77 18.64 0.31
CA SER A 125 15.18 19.08 0.15
C SER A 125 15.32 20.39 -0.61
N GLU A 126 14.44 20.67 -1.58
CA GLU A 126 14.45 21.95 -2.32
C GLU A 126 14.04 23.13 -1.43
N LEU A 127 13.08 22.95 -0.52
CA LEU A 127 12.64 24.00 0.40
C LEU A 127 13.74 24.34 1.42
N VAL A 128 14.40 23.33 2.00
CA VAL A 128 15.53 23.54 2.94
C VAL A 128 16.73 24.21 2.26
N SER A 129 16.95 23.96 0.97
CA SER A 129 18.02 24.61 0.19
C SER A 129 17.68 26.01 -0.29
N ALA A 130 16.40 26.41 -0.24
CA ALA A 130 15.95 27.76 -0.57
C ALA A 130 15.89 28.68 0.66
N GLU A 131 15.93 28.11 1.86
CA GLU A 131 15.94 28.84 3.14
C GLU A 131 17.36 29.13 3.68
N ASN A 132 18.42 28.56 3.08
CA ASN A 132 19.84 28.78 3.39
C ASN A 132 20.53 29.60 2.30
#